data_AF-A0A2V5QZ43-F1
#
_entry.id   AF-A0A2V5QZ43-F1
#
_cell.length_a   1.000
_cell.length_b   1.000
_cell.length_c   1.000
_cell.angle_alpha   90.00
_cell.angle_beta   90.00
_cell.angle_gamma   90.00
#
_symmetry.space_group_name_H-M   'P 1'
#
loop_
_entity.id
_entity.type
_entity.pdbx_description
1 polymer ?
#
loop_
_entity_poly.entity_id
_entity_poly.type
_entity_poly.pdbx_seq_one_letter_code
_entity_poly.pdbx_strand_id
1 'polypeptide(L)' 'MGVCIVSVDPASGNVTGASMERSTGDSTLDKSAVNAFRKWRFRPGTVSKVRIPVEFTMTGASP' A
#
# COMPACT_ATOMS: atom_id res chain seq x y z
N MET A 1 -12.72 3.82 0.97
CA MET A 1 -11.91 2.75 0.35
C MET A 1 -10.99 3.37 -0.68
N GLY A 2 -9.69 3.11 -0.57
CA GLY A 2 -8.67 3.53 -1.52
C GLY A 2 -8.09 2.35 -2.31
N VAL A 3 -7.25 2.65 -3.29
CA VAL A 3 -6.45 1.65 -4.02
C VAL A 3 -5.02 2.18 -4.13
N CYS A 4 -4.07 1.41 -3.63
CA CYS A 4 -2.65 1.69 -3.77
C CYS A 4 -2.05 0.85 -4.90
N ILE A 5 -1.25 1.48 -5.75
CA ILE A 5 -0.44 0.81 -6.77
C ILE A 5 0.98 0.75 -6.24
N VAL A 6 1.54 -0.46 -6.26
CA VAL A 6 2.89 -0.73 -5.77
C VAL A 6 3.73 -1.27 -6.91
N SER A 7 4.90 -0.67 -7.13
CA SER A 7 5.94 -1.16 -8.03
C SER A 7 6.95 -1.98 -7.24
N VAL A 8 7.31 -3.15 -7.76
CA VAL A 8 8.16 -4.13 -7.09
C VAL A 8 9.34 -4.45 -8.00
N ASP A 9 10.55 -4.46 -7.46
CA ASP A 9 11.70 -5.04 -8.14
C ASP A 9 11.53 -6.57 -8.18
N PRO A 10 11.36 -7.20 -9.36
CA PRO A 10 11.13 -8.64 -9.44
C PRO A 10 12.30 -9.47 -8.90
N ALA A 11 13.53 -8.96 -8.97
CA ALA A 11 14.71 -9.73 -8.55
C ALA A 11 14.79 -9.87 -7.02
N SER A 12 14.55 -8.79 -6.28
CA SER A 12 14.63 -8.81 -4.81
C SER A 12 13.27 -8.96 -4.11
N GLY A 13 12.17 -8.65 -4.81
CA GLY A 13 10.83 -8.51 -4.25
C GLY A 13 10.61 -7.21 -3.48
N ASN A 14 11.60 -6.30 -3.41
CA ASN A 14 11.45 -5.05 -2.67
C ASN A 14 10.49 -4.11 -3.38
N VAL A 15 9.68 -3.41 -2.60
CA VAL A 15 8.88 -2.31 -3.14
C VAL A 15 9.79 -1.14 -3.50
N THR A 16 9.72 -0.70 -4.75
CA THR A 16 10.50 0.44 -5.27
C THR A 16 9.66 1.70 -5.43
N GLY A 17 8.33 1.57 -5.43
CA GLY A 17 7.42 2.69 -5.49
C GLY A 17 6.04 2.33 -4.97
N ALA A 18 5.34 3.30 -4.39
CA ALA A 18 3.94 3.18 -4.02
C ALA A 18 3.25 4.53 -4.21
N SER A 19 2.02 4.49 -4.72
CA SER A 19 1.17 5.67 -4.91
C SER A 19 -0.31 5.29 -4.79
N MET A 20 -1.15 6.25 -4.43
CA MET A 20 -2.60 6.05 -4.44
C MET A 20 -3.12 6.27 -5.86
N GLU A 21 -3.75 5.24 -6.43
CA GLU A 21 -4.54 5.37 -7.67
C GLU A 21 -5.94 5.89 -7.35
N ARG A 22 -6.51 5.46 -6.23
CA ARG A 22 -7.76 5.97 -5.69
C ARG A 22 -7.55 6.38 -4.24
N SER A 23 -7.78 7.64 -3.93
CA SER A 23 -7.73 8.17 -2.56
C SER A 23 -8.76 7.49 -1.65
N THR A 24 -8.44 7.39 -0.36
CA THR A 24 -9.38 7.00 0.68
C THR A 24 -10.38 8.10 1.04
N GLY A 25 -10.16 9.32 0.56
CA GLY A 25 -10.89 10.53 0.95
C GLY A 25 -10.18 11.37 2.01
N ASP A 26 -9.10 10.84 2.61
CA ASP A 26 -8.29 11.54 3.61
C ASP A 26 -6.79 11.47 3.25
N SER A 27 -6.14 12.63 3.16
CA SER A 27 -4.75 12.73 2.72
C SER A 27 -3.74 12.14 3.73
N THR A 28 -4.07 12.13 5.03
CA THR A 28 -3.24 11.54 6.08
C THR A 28 -3.28 10.03 6.01
N LEU A 29 -4.47 9.46 5.81
CA LEU A 29 -4.64 8.02 5.61
C LEU A 29 -3.96 7.54 4.32
N ASP A 30 -4.08 8.31 3.23
CA ASP A 30 -3.40 8.02 1.97
C ASP A 30 -1.87 8.00 2.12
N LYS A 31 -1.29 9.03 2.76
CA LYS A 31 0.16 9.08 3.04
C LYS A 31 0.61 7.93 3.92
N SER A 32 -0.20 7.57 4.92
CA SER A 32 0.10 6.44 5.82
C SER A 32 0.11 5.12 5.07
N ALA A 33 -0.88 4.88 4.19
CA ALA A 33 -0.93 3.69 3.35
C ALA A 33 0.31 3.59 2.43
N VAL A 34 0.64 4.67 1.71
CA VAL A 34 1.84 4.70 0.84
C VAL A 34 3.12 4.42 1.63
N ASN A 35 3.28 5.05 2.79
CA ASN A 35 4.46 4.85 3.64
C ASN A 35 4.55 3.42 4.19
N ALA A 36 3.41 2.78 4.47
CA ALA A 36 3.37 1.39 4.89
C ALA A 36 3.80 0.45 3.74
N PHE A 37 3.21 0.61 2.55
CA PHE A 37 3.50 -0.26 1.40
C PHE A 37 4.94 -0.12 0.91
N ARG A 38 5.57 1.05 1.03
CA ARG A 38 7.00 1.23 0.70
C ARG A 38 7.94 0.33 1.51
N LYS A 39 7.52 -0.15 2.67
CA LYS A 39 8.32 -1.02 3.54
C LYS A 39 8.12 -2.51 3.24
N TRP A 40 7.21 -2.85 2.34
CA TRP A 40 6.88 -4.25 2.05
C TRP A 40 7.93 -4.89 1.15
N ARG A 41 7.99 -6.23 1.23
CA ARG A 41 8.76 -7.07 0.33
C ARG A 41 7.89 -8.25 -0.10
N PHE A 42 7.71 -8.40 -1.40
CA PHE A 42 7.03 -9.52 -2.04
C PHE A 42 7.99 -10.69 -2.23
N ARG A 43 7.44 -11.86 -2.58
CA ARG A 43 8.27 -13.00 -2.97
C ARG A 43 9.03 -12.66 -4.26
N PRO A 44 10.37 -12.80 -4.30
CA PRO A 44 11.14 -12.61 -5.52
C PRO A 44 10.59 -13.45 -6.69
N GLY A 45 10.64 -12.89 -7.91
CA GLY A 45 10.23 -13.55 -9.14
C GLY A 45 8.73 -13.68 -9.36
N THR A 46 7.89 -13.04 -8.53
CA THR A 46 6.42 -13.23 -8.60
C THR A 46 5.66 -12.11 -9.28
N VAL A 47 5.96 -10.85 -8.93
CA VAL A 47 5.20 -9.67 -9.39
C VAL A 47 6.14 -8.49 -9.64
N SER A 48 5.76 -7.61 -10.56
CA SER A 48 6.43 -6.33 -10.82
C SER A 48 5.55 -5.12 -10.49
N LYS A 49 4.22 -5.31 -10.44
CA LYS A 49 3.24 -4.27 -10.12
C LYS A 49 2.00 -4.90 -9.49
N VAL A 50 1.48 -4.31 -8.41
CA VAL A 50 0.32 -4.84 -7.67
C VAL A 50 -0.68 -3.72 -7.41
N ARG A 51 -1.98 -4.01 -7.54
CA ARG A 51 -3.09 -3.14 -7.12
C ARG A 51 -3.64 -3.67 -5.79
N ILE A 52 -3.59 -2.86 -4.74
CA ILE A 52 -3.97 -3.25 -3.38
C ILE A 52 -5.14 -2.38 -2.92
N PRO A 53 -6.34 -2.95 -2.73
CA PRO A 53 -7.44 -2.27 -2.07
C PRO A 53 -7.10 -1.94 -0.62
N VAL A 54 -7.47 -0.74 -0.16
CA VAL A 54 -7.22 -0.25 1.21
C VAL A 54 -8.51 0.21 1.85
N GLU A 55 -8.78 -0.27 3.05
CA GLU A 55 -9.89 0.15 3.88
C GLU A 55 -9.36 0.49 5.28
N PHE A 56 -9.82 1.62 5.82
CA PHE A 56 -9.54 2.04 7.19
C PHE A 56 -10.83 1.94 7.98
N THR A 57 -10.77 1.31 9.15
CA THR A 57 -11.89 1.21 10.09
C THR A 57 -11.49 1.88 11.40
N MET A 58 -12.39 2.69 11.96
CA MET A 58 -12.20 3.23 13.30
C MET A 58 -12.74 2.19 14.29
N THR A 59 -11.85 1.40 14.88
CA THR A 59 -12.20 0.64 16.08
C THR A 59 -12.09 1.58 17.26
N GLY A 60 -13.22 1.94 17.87
CA GLY A 60 -13.21 2.67 19.13
C GLY A 60 -12.43 1.86 20.18
N ALA A 61 -11.52 2.52 20.91
CA ALA A 61 -10.98 1.91 22.12
C ALA A 61 -12.16 1.65 23.07
N SER A 62 -12.44 0.38 23.36
CA SER A 62 -13.30 0.06 24.50
C SER A 62 -12.61 0.60 25.77
N PRO A 63 -13.37 1.20 26.70
CA PRO A 63 -12.86 2.03 27.79
C PRO A 63 -11.87 1.31 28.72
#